data_AF-A0A2G9NZM7-F1
#
_entry.id   AF-A0A2G9NZM7-F1
#
_cell.length_a   1.000
_cell.length_b   1.000
_cell.length_c   1.000
_cell.angle_alpha   90.00
_cell.angle_beta   90.00
_cell.angle_gamma   90.00
#
_symmetry.space_group_name_H-M   'P 1'
#
loop_
_entity.id
_entity.type
_entity.pdbx_description
1 polymer ?
#
loop_
_entity_poly.entity_id
_entity_poly.type
_entity_poly.pdbx_seq_one_letter_code
_entity_poly.pdbx_strand_id
1 'polypeptide(L)'
;MAAPSPFLFEKRKGQGKERQGVQIPVGPLMRHLSGDEEEKARGYFAKAAEAASKSACERAKCGSVIVKEDRVIGSGCNGPPQNLEEQRRCSNSKDAYHKKVTDKTCCVHAEQRAIMAALRENPGKIAGSTLYFVRLNNDGTQAPAGRPYCTICSKMALDAGIAEFVLWHEKGMAAYETGEYNALSFQYGE
;
A
#
# COMPACT_ATOMS: atom_id res chain seq x y z
N MET A 1 31.00 -49.81 -9.35
CA MET A 1 29.90 -48.83 -9.48
C MET A 1 28.96 -49.08 -8.32
N ALA A 2 29.11 -48.32 -7.23
CA ALA A 2 28.39 -48.55 -5.99
C ALA A 2 27.07 -47.77 -5.99
N ALA A 3 25.96 -48.49 -5.78
CA ALA A 3 24.64 -47.91 -5.61
C ALA A 3 24.58 -47.06 -4.32
N PRO A 4 23.89 -45.90 -4.32
CA PRO A 4 23.76 -45.10 -3.11
C PRO A 4 22.78 -45.75 -2.12
N SER A 5 23.23 -45.79 -0.86
CA SER A 5 22.48 -46.25 0.32
C SER A 5 21.20 -45.42 0.55
N PRO A 6 20.09 -46.04 1.01
CA PRO A 6 18.88 -45.31 1.37
C PRO A 6 19.15 -44.45 2.61
N PHE A 7 19.03 -43.13 2.46
CA PHE A 7 19.04 -42.20 3.60
C PHE A 7 17.77 -42.41 4.43
N LEU A 8 17.93 -43.00 5.62
CA LEU A 8 16.90 -43.01 6.65
C LEU A 8 16.55 -41.57 7.04
N PHE A 9 15.29 -41.18 6.82
CA PHE A 9 14.75 -39.89 7.25
C PHE A 9 14.41 -39.98 8.74
N GLU A 10 15.34 -39.57 9.58
CA GLU A 10 15.12 -39.50 11.02
C GLU A 10 14.11 -38.40 11.34
N LYS A 11 12.91 -38.79 11.82
CA LYS A 11 11.86 -37.86 12.25
C LYS A 11 12.37 -37.06 13.46
N ARG A 12 12.94 -35.87 13.21
CA ARG A 12 13.17 -34.89 14.28
C ARG A 12 11.80 -34.44 14.80
N LYS A 13 11.43 -34.90 15.99
CA LYS A 13 10.34 -34.32 16.79
C LYS A 13 10.74 -32.87 17.13
N GLY A 14 10.33 -31.93 16.30
CA GLY A 14 10.47 -30.50 16.58
C GLY A 14 9.56 -30.14 17.76
N GLN A 15 10.16 -29.82 18.90
CA GLN A 15 9.48 -29.22 20.03
C GLN A 15 8.83 -27.92 19.55
N GLY A 16 7.51 -27.84 19.65
CA GLY A 16 6.74 -26.63 19.37
C GLY A 16 7.12 -25.55 20.36
N LYS A 17 8.08 -24.70 20.01
CA LYS A 17 8.23 -23.40 20.66
C LYS A 17 7.05 -22.56 20.19
N GLU A 18 6.11 -22.39 21.10
CA GLU A 18 5.09 -21.35 21.07
C GLU A 18 5.77 -20.06 20.60
N ARG A 19 5.43 -19.60 19.39
CA ARG A 19 5.99 -18.37 18.84
C ARG A 19 5.43 -17.26 19.71
N GLN A 20 6.23 -16.78 20.65
CA GLN A 20 5.93 -15.56 21.39
C GLN A 20 5.66 -14.48 20.35
N GLY A 21 4.37 -14.13 20.21
CA GLY A 21 3.95 -13.06 19.32
C GLY A 21 4.70 -11.82 19.76
N VAL A 22 5.43 -11.20 18.82
CA VAL A 22 6.00 -9.87 19.05
C VAL A 22 4.80 -8.96 19.32
N GLN A 23 4.62 -8.59 20.59
CA GLN A 23 3.67 -7.56 20.97
C GLN A 23 4.24 -6.23 20.47
N ILE A 24 3.81 -5.82 19.28
CA ILE A 24 4.03 -4.46 18.80
C ILE A 24 3.20 -3.55 19.70
N PRO A 25 3.78 -2.53 20.35
CA PRO A 25 3.03 -1.63 21.22
C PRO A 25 1.92 -0.95 20.41
N VAL A 26 0.68 -1.37 20.68
CA VAL A 26 -0.55 -0.85 20.05
C VAL A 26 -1.11 0.30 20.90
N GLY A 27 -0.41 1.43 20.87
CA GLY A 27 -1.02 2.75 21.06
C GLY A 27 -1.08 3.43 19.70
N PRO A 28 -2.06 4.34 19.44
CA PRO A 28 -2.12 5.01 18.14
C PRO A 28 -0.87 5.89 17.98
N LEU A 29 0.02 5.52 17.05
CA LEU A 29 1.13 6.35 16.57
C LEU A 29 0.62 7.38 15.55
N MET A 30 -0.62 7.22 15.10
CA MET A 30 -1.28 8.15 14.20
C MET A 30 -1.37 9.53 14.83
N ARG A 31 -0.94 10.53 14.06
CA ARG A 31 -1.00 11.94 14.44
C ARG A 31 -1.65 12.75 13.33
N HIS A 32 -2.40 13.77 13.72
CA HIS A 32 -2.89 14.77 12.78
C HIS A 32 -1.78 15.74 12.41
N LEU A 33 -1.68 16.05 11.12
CA LEU A 33 -0.78 17.08 10.62
C LEU A 33 -1.32 18.46 11.00
N SER A 34 -0.44 19.42 11.27
CA SER A 34 -0.82 20.81 11.58
C SER A 34 0.27 21.79 11.16
N GLY A 35 -0.09 23.07 11.02
CA GLY A 35 0.84 24.14 10.65
C GLY A 35 1.52 23.90 9.29
N ASP A 36 2.82 24.21 9.22
CA ASP A 36 3.63 24.09 7.99
C ASP A 36 3.62 22.68 7.38
N GLU A 37 3.53 21.64 8.22
CA GLU A 37 3.51 20.26 7.76
C GLU A 37 2.21 19.94 7.02
N GLU A 38 1.06 20.42 7.54
CA GLU A 38 -0.22 20.28 6.86
C GLU A 38 -0.24 21.06 5.55
N GLU A 39 0.33 22.27 5.53
CA GLU A 39 0.43 23.09 4.32
C GLU A 39 1.26 22.37 3.22
N LYS A 40 2.43 21.83 3.58
CA LYS A 40 3.23 21.01 2.66
C LYS A 40 2.47 19.79 2.18
N ALA A 41 1.80 19.08 3.08
CA ALA A 41 1.00 17.91 2.77
C ALA A 41 -0.09 18.22 1.73
N ARG A 42 -0.78 19.38 1.81
CA ARG A 42 -1.75 19.80 0.78
C ARG A 42 -1.14 19.82 -0.62
N GLY A 43 0.10 20.30 -0.76
CA GLY A 43 0.82 20.28 -2.03
C GLY A 43 1.08 18.87 -2.55
N TYR A 44 1.42 17.92 -1.69
CA TYR A 44 1.63 16.52 -2.07
C TYR A 44 0.32 15.80 -2.40
N PHE A 45 -0.76 16.11 -1.66
CA PHE A 45 -2.11 15.64 -1.98
C PHE A 45 -2.58 16.15 -3.35
N ALA A 46 -2.29 17.40 -3.71
CA ALA A 46 -2.58 17.92 -5.04
C ALA A 46 -1.84 17.15 -6.15
N LYS A 47 -0.56 16.81 -5.94
CA LYS A 47 0.21 15.97 -6.89
C LYS A 47 -0.32 14.54 -6.97
N ALA A 48 -0.75 13.96 -5.85
CA ALA A 48 -1.42 12.66 -5.84
C ALA A 48 -2.76 12.71 -6.59
N ALA A 49 -3.52 13.81 -6.48
CA ALA A 49 -4.75 14.04 -7.23
C ALA A 49 -4.49 14.19 -8.74
N GLU A 50 -3.41 14.86 -9.12
CA GLU A 50 -2.97 14.94 -10.52
C GLU A 50 -2.60 13.55 -11.08
N ALA A 51 -1.98 12.68 -10.27
CA ALA A 51 -1.77 11.29 -10.66
C ALA A 51 -3.11 10.54 -10.78
N ALA A 52 -4.00 10.69 -9.80
CA ALA A 52 -5.30 10.01 -9.76
C ALA A 52 -6.20 10.36 -10.96
N SER A 53 -6.12 11.60 -11.48
CA SER A 53 -6.88 12.03 -12.65
C SER A 53 -6.53 11.24 -13.92
N LYS A 54 -5.31 10.67 -13.97
CA LYS A 54 -4.79 9.82 -15.06
C LYS A 54 -5.11 8.33 -14.85
N SER A 55 -5.89 7.97 -13.82
CA SER A 55 -6.29 6.58 -13.56
C SER A 55 -7.10 6.00 -14.71
N ALA A 56 -6.74 4.78 -15.13
CA ALA A 56 -7.47 4.02 -16.13
C ALA A 56 -8.52 3.09 -15.51
N CYS A 57 -8.65 3.05 -14.19
CA CYS A 57 -9.60 2.18 -13.50
C CYS A 57 -11.04 2.75 -13.57
N GLU A 58 -12.01 1.91 -13.93
CA GLU A 58 -13.42 2.32 -14.03
C GLU A 58 -14.17 2.30 -12.69
N ARG A 59 -13.63 1.64 -11.66
CA ARG A 59 -14.29 1.51 -10.35
C ARG A 59 -13.94 2.61 -9.36
N ALA A 60 -12.73 3.16 -9.50
CA ALA A 60 -12.17 4.11 -8.55
C ALA A 60 -10.97 4.81 -9.15
N LYS A 61 -10.88 6.13 -8.97
CA LYS A 61 -9.71 6.91 -9.37
C LYS A 61 -8.82 7.13 -8.16
N CYS A 62 -7.70 6.42 -8.09
CA CYS A 62 -6.75 6.50 -6.98
C CYS A 62 -5.39 6.97 -7.50
N GLY A 63 -4.71 7.78 -6.69
CA GLY A 63 -3.37 8.30 -6.97
C GLY A 63 -2.53 8.31 -5.71
N SER A 64 -1.23 8.19 -5.89
CA SER A 64 -0.27 8.20 -4.79
C SER A 64 1.04 8.83 -5.22
N VAL A 65 1.69 9.53 -4.30
CA VAL A 65 3.06 10.02 -4.45
C VAL A 65 3.88 9.63 -3.22
N ILE A 66 5.17 9.38 -3.44
CA ILE A 66 6.15 9.14 -2.37
C ILE A 66 7.10 10.32 -2.34
N VAL A 67 7.32 10.87 -1.15
CA VAL A 67 8.10 12.08 -0.93
C VAL A 67 9.28 11.80 -0.01
N LYS A 68 10.44 12.32 -0.37
CA LYS A 68 11.66 12.34 0.46
C LYS A 68 12.34 13.69 0.27
N GLU A 69 12.75 14.34 1.36
CA GLU A 69 13.46 15.64 1.31
C GLU A 69 12.71 16.69 0.47
N ASP A 70 11.42 16.84 0.75
CA ASP A 70 10.48 17.71 0.03
C ASP A 70 10.31 17.44 -1.49
N ARG A 71 10.89 16.36 -2.02
CA ARG A 71 10.80 15.96 -3.43
C ARG A 71 9.97 14.72 -3.63
N VAL A 72 9.15 14.71 -4.69
CA VAL A 72 8.43 13.51 -5.13
C VAL A 72 9.44 12.58 -5.80
N ILE A 73 9.63 11.39 -5.24
CA ILE A 73 10.55 10.35 -5.75
C ILE A 73 9.82 9.21 -6.45
N GLY A 74 8.51 9.12 -6.32
CA GLY A 74 7.67 8.16 -7.04
C GLY A 74 6.22 8.64 -7.11
N SER A 75 5.54 8.29 -8.20
CA SER A 75 4.15 8.64 -8.44
C SER A 75 3.43 7.47 -9.12
N GLY A 76 2.15 7.30 -8.84
CA GLY A 76 1.36 6.22 -9.41
C GLY A 76 -0.14 6.49 -9.38
N CYS A 77 -0.84 5.93 -10.35
CA CYS A 77 -2.31 5.87 -10.39
C CYS A 77 -2.76 4.45 -10.71
N ASN A 78 -3.91 4.05 -10.19
CA ASN A 78 -4.39 2.68 -10.38
C ASN A 78 -4.85 2.40 -11.82
N GLY A 79 -4.62 1.19 -12.31
CA GLY A 79 -5.03 0.78 -13.65
C GLY A 79 -4.64 -0.67 -13.98
N PRO A 80 -5.06 -1.19 -15.16
CA PRO A 80 -4.67 -2.52 -15.62
C PRO A 80 -3.13 -2.68 -15.61
N PRO A 81 -2.58 -3.88 -15.38
CA PRO A 81 -1.14 -4.13 -15.46
C PRO A 81 -0.53 -3.53 -16.73
N GLN A 82 0.57 -2.78 -16.59
CA GLN A 82 1.23 -2.02 -17.67
C GLN A 82 0.33 -1.05 -18.47
N ASN A 83 -0.87 -0.73 -17.96
CA ASN A 83 -1.92 0.01 -18.69
C ASN A 83 -2.38 -0.70 -19.98
N LEU A 84 -2.29 -2.04 -20.02
CA LEU A 84 -2.75 -2.86 -21.12
C LEU A 84 -4.25 -3.14 -20.98
N GLU A 85 -5.04 -2.71 -21.97
CA GLU A 85 -6.50 -2.84 -21.95
C GLU A 85 -6.96 -4.30 -21.94
N GLU A 86 -6.22 -5.21 -22.57
CA GLU A 86 -6.47 -6.66 -22.55
C GLU A 86 -6.31 -7.28 -21.15
N GLN A 87 -5.61 -6.60 -20.24
CA GLN A 87 -5.44 -7.01 -18.84
C GLN A 87 -6.53 -6.43 -17.92
N ARG A 88 -7.46 -5.64 -18.44
CA ARG A 88 -8.54 -5.04 -17.66
C ARG A 88 -9.47 -6.10 -17.08
N ARG A 89 -9.87 -5.90 -15.83
CA ARG A 89 -10.84 -6.74 -15.10
C ARG A 89 -11.92 -5.92 -14.38
N CYS A 90 -12.07 -4.64 -14.73
CA CYS A 90 -13.00 -3.71 -14.08
C CYS A 90 -14.47 -4.13 -14.18
N SER A 91 -14.86 -4.87 -15.22
CA SER A 91 -16.21 -5.41 -15.40
C SER A 91 -16.44 -6.73 -14.67
N ASN A 92 -15.40 -7.43 -14.21
CA ASN A 92 -15.52 -8.77 -13.61
C ASN A 92 -15.99 -8.70 -12.16
N SER A 93 -17.11 -9.34 -11.80
CA SER A 93 -17.51 -9.45 -10.39
C SER A 93 -16.40 -10.09 -9.53
N LYS A 94 -16.19 -9.57 -8.32
CA LYS A 94 -15.25 -10.16 -7.35
C LYS A 94 -15.65 -11.58 -6.95
N ASP A 95 -16.93 -11.90 -7.02
CA ASP A 95 -17.47 -13.22 -6.69
C ASP A 95 -17.32 -14.23 -7.82
N ALA A 96 -17.01 -13.78 -9.04
CA ALA A 96 -16.71 -14.65 -10.15
C ALA A 96 -15.34 -15.35 -9.99
N TYR A 97 -14.45 -14.81 -9.16
CA TYR A 97 -13.17 -15.44 -8.88
C TYR A 97 -13.32 -16.61 -7.90
N HIS A 98 -12.61 -17.69 -8.19
CA HIS A 98 -12.54 -18.85 -7.31
C HIS A 98 -12.10 -18.44 -5.88
N LYS A 99 -12.63 -19.11 -4.86
CA LYS A 99 -12.37 -18.76 -3.44
C LYS A 99 -10.89 -18.75 -3.04
N LYS A 100 -10.04 -19.49 -3.75
CA LYS A 100 -8.57 -19.51 -3.55
C LYS A 100 -7.84 -18.30 -4.17
N VAL A 101 -8.51 -17.49 -4.99
CA VAL A 101 -7.95 -16.25 -5.53
C VAL A 101 -7.99 -15.21 -4.42
N THR A 102 -6.83 -14.91 -3.85
CA THR A 102 -6.69 -14.02 -2.70
C THR A 102 -6.74 -12.54 -3.11
N ASP A 103 -6.15 -12.19 -4.25
CA ASP A 103 -6.24 -10.86 -4.82
C ASP A 103 -7.40 -10.80 -5.82
N LYS A 104 -8.47 -10.11 -5.43
CA LYS A 104 -9.67 -9.88 -6.25
C LYS A 104 -9.74 -8.44 -6.77
N THR A 105 -8.65 -7.69 -6.69
CA THR A 105 -8.57 -6.34 -7.20
C THR A 105 -8.56 -6.38 -8.74
N CYS A 106 -9.12 -5.36 -9.38
CA CYS A 106 -9.22 -5.33 -10.84
C CYS A 106 -8.01 -4.69 -11.53
N CYS A 107 -7.17 -3.99 -10.76
CA CYS A 107 -6.13 -3.09 -11.24
C CYS A 107 -4.95 -3.12 -10.26
N VAL A 108 -3.75 -2.85 -10.75
CA VAL A 108 -2.61 -2.51 -9.90
C VAL A 108 -2.93 -1.21 -9.16
N HIS A 109 -2.65 -1.16 -7.87
CA HIS A 109 -2.95 -0.02 -7.02
C HIS A 109 -2.00 1.17 -7.28
N ALA A 110 -2.46 2.36 -6.88
CA ALA A 110 -1.69 3.59 -7.05
C ALA A 110 -0.40 3.55 -6.20
N GLU A 111 -0.51 3.07 -4.97
CA GLU A 111 0.57 2.92 -4.00
C GLU A 111 1.63 1.95 -4.52
N GLN A 112 1.20 0.80 -5.06
CA GLN A 112 2.12 -0.19 -5.65
C GLN A 112 2.92 0.41 -6.80
N ARG A 113 2.27 1.21 -7.65
CA ARG A 113 2.93 1.89 -8.78
C ARG A 113 3.86 3.00 -8.31
N ALA A 114 3.48 3.78 -7.31
CA ALA A 114 4.35 4.80 -6.73
C ALA A 114 5.61 4.17 -6.11
N ILE A 115 5.47 3.04 -5.39
CA ILE A 115 6.58 2.26 -4.84
C ILE A 115 7.50 1.75 -5.95
N MET A 116 6.92 1.13 -7.00
CA MET A 116 7.71 0.63 -8.13
C MET A 116 8.45 1.76 -8.86
N ALA A 117 7.82 2.93 -9.05
CA ALA A 117 8.46 4.10 -9.65
C ALA A 117 9.62 4.60 -8.78
N ALA A 118 9.39 4.76 -7.47
CA ALA A 118 10.43 5.18 -6.53
C ALA A 118 11.63 4.22 -6.48
N LEU A 119 11.38 2.90 -6.46
CA LEU A 119 12.46 1.91 -6.50
C LEU A 119 13.23 1.92 -7.82
N ARG A 120 12.55 2.15 -8.94
CA ARG A 120 13.18 2.18 -10.27
C ARG A 120 14.02 3.43 -10.48
N GLU A 121 13.48 4.59 -10.12
CA GLU A 121 14.05 5.89 -10.46
C GLU A 121 14.92 6.46 -9.32
N ASN A 122 14.62 6.08 -8.07
CA ASN A 122 15.24 6.62 -6.86
C ASN A 122 15.54 5.53 -5.80
N PRO A 123 16.20 4.40 -6.16
CA PRO A 123 16.33 3.23 -5.28
C PRO A 123 16.93 3.54 -3.89
N GLY A 124 17.85 4.51 -3.80
CA GLY A 124 18.49 4.89 -2.53
C GLY A 124 17.70 5.86 -1.65
N LYS A 125 16.51 6.30 -2.08
CA LYS A 125 15.75 7.38 -1.38
C LYS A 125 14.42 6.93 -0.78
N ILE A 126 13.96 5.73 -1.09
CA ILE A 126 12.65 5.24 -0.62
C ILE A 126 12.62 4.98 0.89
N ALA A 127 13.75 4.59 1.48
CA ALA A 127 13.83 4.34 2.91
C ALA A 127 13.62 5.62 3.73
N GLY A 128 12.72 5.56 4.71
CA GLY A 128 12.30 6.70 5.52
C GLY A 128 11.57 7.79 4.73
N SER A 129 10.95 7.45 3.59
CA SER A 129 10.09 8.38 2.83
C SER A 129 8.66 8.36 3.36
N THR A 130 7.84 9.30 2.87
CA THR A 130 6.42 9.44 3.24
C THR A 130 5.55 9.21 2.01
N LEU A 131 4.56 8.33 2.10
CA LEU A 131 3.59 8.06 1.04
C LEU A 131 2.29 8.83 1.28
N TYR A 132 1.83 9.53 0.26
CA TYR A 132 0.54 10.23 0.24
C TYR A 132 -0.41 9.51 -0.72
N PHE A 133 -1.67 9.34 -0.32
CA PHE A 133 -2.67 8.64 -1.13
C PHE A 133 -3.97 9.44 -1.22
N VAL A 134 -4.57 9.46 -2.41
CA VAL A 134 -5.90 10.02 -2.63
C VAL A 134 -6.79 9.05 -3.40
N ARG A 135 -8.09 9.21 -3.15
CA ARG A 135 -9.16 8.80 -4.05
C ARG A 135 -9.87 10.05 -4.54
N LEU A 136 -10.28 10.06 -5.81
CA LEU A 136 -11.15 11.11 -6.34
C LEU A 136 -12.60 10.63 -6.43
N ASN A 137 -13.52 11.56 -6.20
CA ASN A 137 -14.93 11.44 -6.52
C ASN A 137 -15.15 11.55 -8.05
N ASN A 138 -16.37 11.28 -8.50
CA ASN A 138 -16.73 11.35 -9.91
C ASN A 138 -16.60 12.77 -10.51
N ASP A 139 -16.76 13.80 -9.67
CA ASP A 139 -16.58 15.20 -10.03
C ASP A 139 -15.10 15.65 -10.04
N GLY A 140 -14.17 14.75 -9.73
CA GLY A 140 -12.73 15.02 -9.67
C GLY A 140 -12.25 15.63 -8.35
N THR A 141 -13.14 15.88 -7.38
CA THR A 141 -12.74 16.32 -6.04
C THR A 141 -12.10 15.17 -5.25
N GLN A 142 -11.25 15.50 -4.28
CA GLN A 142 -10.69 14.49 -3.39
C GLN A 142 -11.79 13.91 -2.50
N ALA A 143 -11.71 12.62 -2.20
CA ALA A 143 -12.58 11.93 -1.25
C ALA A 143 -11.81 11.64 0.05
N PRO A 144 -12.44 11.81 1.23
CA PRO A 144 -11.81 11.40 2.48
C PRO A 144 -11.57 9.88 2.47
N ALA A 145 -10.42 9.48 3.00
CA ALA A 145 -10.05 8.10 3.18
C ALA A 145 -10.83 7.47 4.34
N GLY A 146 -11.19 6.21 4.18
CA GLY A 146 -11.63 5.37 5.29
C GLY A 146 -10.47 4.93 6.18
N ARG A 147 -10.73 4.01 7.10
CA ARG A 147 -9.68 3.37 7.92
C ARG A 147 -8.68 2.62 7.02
N PRO A 148 -7.40 2.50 7.44
CA PRO A 148 -6.42 1.65 6.75
C PRO A 148 -6.96 0.24 6.49
N TYR A 149 -6.89 -0.25 5.25
CA TYR A 149 -7.49 -1.55 4.89
C TYR A 149 -6.71 -2.36 3.84
N CYS A 150 -5.86 -1.72 3.02
CA CYS A 150 -5.23 -2.40 1.91
C CYS A 150 -3.98 -3.17 2.38
N THR A 151 -4.16 -4.43 2.75
CA THR A 151 -3.08 -5.27 3.31
C THR A 151 -1.89 -5.50 2.37
N ILE A 152 -2.09 -5.40 1.05
CA ILE A 152 -0.98 -5.57 0.10
C ILE A 152 -0.15 -4.29 -0.01
N CYS A 153 -0.79 -3.12 -0.09
CA CYS A 153 -0.09 -1.84 -0.13
C CYS A 153 0.64 -1.56 1.18
N SER A 154 0.03 -1.89 2.33
CA SER A 154 0.65 -1.71 3.65
C SER A 154 1.92 -2.56 3.81
N LYS A 155 1.86 -3.85 3.48
CA LYS A 155 3.03 -4.74 3.50
C LYS A 155 4.13 -4.25 2.57
N MET A 156 3.78 -3.85 1.35
CA MET A 156 4.76 -3.38 0.37
C MET A 156 5.42 -2.06 0.80
N ALA A 157 4.65 -1.13 1.36
CA ALA A 157 5.19 0.13 1.88
C ALA A 157 6.15 -0.13 3.05
N LEU A 158 5.76 -1.03 3.97
CA LEU A 158 6.57 -1.41 5.12
C LEU A 158 7.89 -2.06 4.69
N ASP A 159 7.82 -3.03 3.79
CA ASP A 159 9.00 -3.76 3.30
C ASP A 159 9.93 -2.88 2.45
N ALA A 160 9.36 -1.91 1.72
CA ALA A 160 10.13 -0.88 1.01
C ALA A 160 10.80 0.15 1.94
N GLY A 161 10.51 0.11 3.24
CA GLY A 161 11.07 1.02 4.24
C GLY A 161 10.44 2.42 4.24
N ILE A 162 9.22 2.59 3.73
CA ILE A 162 8.47 3.86 3.85
C ILE A 162 8.13 4.06 5.32
N ALA A 163 8.43 5.23 5.89
CA ALA A 163 8.23 5.50 7.31
C ALA A 163 6.79 5.85 7.65
N GLU A 164 6.14 6.66 6.81
CA GLU A 164 4.80 7.17 7.08
C GLU A 164 3.87 7.02 5.88
N PHE A 165 2.60 6.77 6.18
CA PHE A 165 1.49 6.78 5.23
C PHE A 165 0.52 7.88 5.63
N VAL A 166 0.32 8.88 4.77
CA VAL A 166 -0.52 10.04 5.04
C VAL A 166 -1.84 9.94 4.28
N LEU A 167 -2.93 10.03 5.02
CA LEU A 167 -4.30 10.00 4.52
C LEU A 167 -5.04 11.27 4.89
N TRP A 168 -5.97 11.69 4.04
CA TRP A 168 -6.91 12.76 4.38
C TRP A 168 -8.21 12.17 4.90
N HIS A 169 -8.62 12.55 6.10
CA HIS A 169 -9.90 12.19 6.72
C HIS A 169 -10.76 13.44 6.95
N GLU A 170 -12.02 13.25 7.33
CA GLU A 170 -12.93 14.37 7.67
C GLU A 170 -12.38 15.28 8.77
N LYS A 171 -11.65 14.70 9.73
CA LYS A 171 -11.00 15.43 10.84
C LYS A 171 -9.65 16.07 10.46
N GLY A 172 -9.25 16.00 9.19
CA GLY A 172 -7.98 16.51 8.70
C GLY A 172 -7.03 15.43 8.21
N MET A 173 -5.81 15.84 7.85
CA MET A 173 -4.76 14.92 7.38
C MET A 173 -4.14 14.19 8.57
N ALA A 174 -3.93 12.88 8.42
CA ALA A 174 -3.34 12.03 9.43
C ALA A 174 -2.16 11.27 8.85
N ALA A 175 -1.02 11.33 9.55
CA ALA A 175 0.14 10.49 9.29
C ALA A 175 0.08 9.26 10.18
N TYR A 176 0.21 8.10 9.58
CA TYR A 176 0.35 6.81 10.25
C TYR A 176 1.79 6.36 10.10
N GLU A 177 2.41 5.87 11.18
CA GLU A 177 3.63 5.07 11.03
C GLU A 177 3.27 3.82 10.21
N THR A 178 4.13 3.42 9.26
CA THR A 178 3.75 2.36 8.31
C THR A 178 3.53 1.00 8.97
N GLY A 179 4.25 0.68 10.04
CA GLY A 179 4.02 -0.50 10.88
C GLY A 179 2.64 -0.48 11.54
N GLU A 180 2.23 0.65 12.11
CA GLU A 180 0.87 0.86 12.62
C GLU A 180 -0.18 0.72 11.51
N TYR A 181 0.00 1.41 10.37
CA TYR A 181 -0.90 1.29 9.22
C TYR A 181 -1.06 -0.17 8.79
N ASN A 182 0.05 -0.91 8.75
CA ASN A 182 0.05 -2.32 8.42
C ASN A 182 -0.76 -3.15 9.43
N ALA A 183 -0.56 -2.95 10.73
CA ALA A 183 -1.36 -3.63 11.76
C ALA A 183 -2.86 -3.31 11.63
N LEU A 184 -3.21 -2.03 11.44
CA LEU A 184 -4.59 -1.58 11.27
C LEU A 184 -5.24 -2.17 10.00
N SER A 185 -4.48 -2.36 8.93
CA SER A 185 -5.00 -2.92 7.67
C SER A 185 -5.58 -4.34 7.81
N PHE A 186 -5.12 -5.12 8.80
CA PHE A 186 -5.66 -6.45 9.12
C PHE A 186 -6.86 -6.42 10.07
N GLN A 187 -7.10 -5.30 10.74
CA GLN A 187 -8.24 -5.10 11.64
C GLN A 187 -9.48 -4.56 10.92
N TYR A 188 -9.36 -4.36 9.60
CA TYR A 188 -10.47 -3.94 8.77
C TYR A 188 -11.49 -5.08 8.62
N GLY A 189 -12.51 -5.06 9.47
CA GLY A 189 -13.72 -5.87 9.40
C GLY A 189 -14.95 -4.96 9.36
N GLU A 190 -16.08 -5.52 8.90
CA GLU A 190 -17.36 -4.84 8.62
C GLU A 190 -17.78 -3.77 9.64
#